data_AF-A0A3D2N092-F1
#
_entry.id   AF-A0A3D2N092-F1
#
_cell.length_a   1.000
_cell.length_b   1.000
_cell.length_c   1.000
_cell.angle_alpha   90.00
_cell.angle_beta   90.00
_cell.angle_gamma   90.00
#
_symmetry.space_group_name_H-M   'P 1'
#
loop_
_entity.id
_entity.type
_entity.pdbx_description
1 polymer ?
#
loop_
_entity_poly.entity_id
_entity_poly.type
_entity_poly.pdbx_seq_one_letter_code
_entity_poly.pdbx_strand_id
1 'polypeptide(L)' 'QGNASADVARTYLLFCLNNPDTADAYLDKYCLKSGTSKQYVQAWLPIVAAAQLIKGREEEKDLLMRWIDVVDYS' A
#
# COMPACT_ATOMS: atom_id res chain seq x y z
N GLN A 1 11.72 -15.72 1.49
CA GLN A 1 10.73 -15.34 2.52
C GLN A 1 10.42 -13.87 2.27
N GLY A 2 9.18 -13.57 1.88
CA GLY A 2 8.77 -12.20 1.52
C GLY A 2 8.88 -11.26 2.72
N ASN A 3 9.21 -10.00 2.47
CA ASN A 3 9.20 -9.00 3.54
C ASN A 3 7.76 -8.82 4.02
N ALA A 4 7.48 -9.14 5.29
CA ALA A 4 6.15 -9.02 5.88
C ALA A 4 5.52 -7.62 5.68
N SER A 5 6.35 -6.58 5.57
CA SER A 5 5.87 -5.21 5.29
C SER A 5 5.40 -5.01 3.85
N ALA A 6 5.97 -5.75 2.88
CA ALA A 6 5.49 -5.74 1.50
C ALA A 6 4.11 -6.41 1.39
N ASP A 7 3.88 -7.53 2.10
CA ASP A 7 2.59 -8.20 2.14
C ASP A 7 1.51 -7.31 2.80
N VAL A 8 1.86 -6.65 3.90
CA VAL A 8 0.95 -5.72 4.59
C VAL A 8 0.66 -4.49 3.73
N ALA A 9 1.65 -3.91 3.07
CA ALA A 9 1.46 -2.80 2.14
C ALA A 9 0.53 -3.19 0.99
N ARG A 10 0.65 -4.43 0.48
CA ARG A 10 -0.26 -4.98 -0.52
C ARG A 10 -1.70 -5.07 -0.01
N THR A 11 -1.91 -5.56 1.22
CA THR A 11 -3.25 -5.63 1.81
C THR A 11 -3.83 -4.24 2.07
N TYR A 12 -3.04 -3.30 2.58
CA TYR A 12 -3.45 -1.92 2.76
C TYR A 12 -3.86 -1.28 1.43
N LEU A 13 -3.05 -1.45 0.37
CA LEU A 13 -3.39 -1.00 -0.99
C LEU A 13 -4.74 -1.54 -1.46
N LEU A 14 -4.99 -2.84 -1.27
CA LEU A 14 -6.26 -3.44 -1.66
C LEU A 14 -7.43 -2.88 -0.85
N PHE A 15 -7.23 -2.53 0.42
CA PHE A 15 -8.25 -1.82 1.19
C PHE A 15 -8.49 -0.41 0.65
N CYS A 16 -7.46 0.36 0.29
CA CYS A 16 -7.66 1.68 -0.31
C CYS A 16 -8.44 1.63 -1.63
N LEU A 17 -8.25 0.56 -2.43
CA LEU A 17 -8.96 0.37 -3.69
C LEU A 17 -10.42 -0.05 -3.50
N ASN A 18 -10.71 -0.91 -2.51
CA ASN A 18 -12.01 -1.57 -2.42
C ASN A 18 -12.87 -1.11 -1.23
N ASN A 19 -12.26 -0.70 -0.13
CA ASN A 19 -12.91 -0.31 1.12
C ASN A 19 -12.09 0.78 1.87
N PRO A 20 -11.93 1.98 1.29
CA PRO A 20 -10.99 3.00 1.78
C PRO A 20 -11.25 3.41 3.24
N ASP A 21 -12.51 3.41 3.68
CA ASP A 21 -12.91 3.73 5.06
C ASP A 21 -12.27 2.80 6.11
N THR A 22 -11.80 1.62 5.70
CA THR A 22 -11.20 0.61 6.58
C THR A 22 -9.68 0.51 6.47
N ALA A 23 -9.08 1.15 5.46
CA ALA A 23 -7.67 0.95 5.13
C ALA A 23 -6.75 1.44 6.25
N ASP A 24 -6.95 2.67 6.73
CA ASP A 24 -6.14 3.24 7.81
C ASP A 24 -6.34 2.49 9.13
N ALA A 25 -7.57 2.09 9.44
CA ALA A 25 -7.86 1.28 10.62
C ALA A 25 -7.15 -0.09 10.58
N TYR A 26 -7.00 -0.70 9.40
CA TYR A 26 -6.22 -1.92 9.22
C TYR A 26 -4.73 -1.68 9.50
N LEU A 27 -4.14 -0.66 8.86
CA LEU A 27 -2.72 -0.35 9.01
C LEU A 27 -2.37 -0.02 10.46
N ASP A 28 -3.21 0.78 11.13
CA ASP A 28 -3.02 1.20 12.51
C ASP A 28 -3.06 0.01 13.46
N LYS A 29 -4.04 -0.89 13.30
CA LYS A 29 -4.13 -2.11 14.12
C LYS A 29 -2.96 -3.04 13.89
N TYR A 30 -2.48 -3.17 12.65
CA TYR A 30 -1.32 -3.99 12.35
C TYR A 30 -0.07 -3.43 13.03
N CYS A 31 0.26 -2.16 12.76
CA CYS A 31 1.44 -1.49 13.30
C CYS A 31 1.45 -1.48 14.84
N LEU A 32 0.30 -1.25 15.47
CA LEU A 32 0.17 -1.29 16.93
C LEU A 32 0.49 -2.68 17.50
N LYS A 33 0.04 -3.75 16.83
CA LYS A 33 0.24 -5.14 17.31
C LYS A 33 1.64 -5.67 17.02
N SER A 34 2.22 -5.32 15.88
CA SER A 34 3.52 -5.83 15.44
C SER A 34 4.70 -4.99 15.92
N GLY A 35 4.46 -3.75 16.37
CA GLY A 35 5.52 -2.77 16.63
C GLY A 35 6.19 -2.22 15.36
N THR A 36 5.66 -2.55 14.17
CA THR A 36 6.17 -2.04 12.90
C THR A 36 5.75 -0.59 12.70
N SER A 37 6.67 0.27 12.24
CA SER A 37 6.30 1.66 11.91
C SER A 37 5.45 1.73 10.64
N LYS A 38 4.51 2.67 10.60
CA LYS A 38 3.69 2.90 9.40
C LYS A 38 4.57 3.28 8.21
N GLN A 39 5.61 4.08 8.43
CA GLN A 39 6.57 4.49 7.41
C GLN A 39 7.26 3.29 6.77
N TYR A 40 7.63 2.28 7.56
CA TYR A 40 8.29 1.08 7.04
C TYR A 40 7.37 0.26 6.14
N VAL A 41 6.07 0.22 6.43
CA VAL A 41 5.06 -0.40 5.55
C VAL A 41 4.82 0.48 4.31
N GLN A 42 4.65 1.79 4.51
CA GLN A 42 4.34 2.75 3.44
C GLN A 42 5.47 2.88 2.41
N ALA A 43 6.73 2.63 2.79
CA ALA A 43 7.86 2.58 1.88
C ALA A 43 7.72 1.53 0.76
N TRP A 44 6.86 0.52 0.96
CA TRP A 44 6.56 -0.50 -0.06
C TRP A 44 5.46 -0.09 -1.03
N LEU A 45 4.68 0.97 -0.75
CA LEU A 45 3.51 1.36 -1.55
C LEU A 45 3.83 1.59 -3.03
N PRO A 46 4.91 2.29 -3.43
CA PRO A 46 5.23 2.45 -4.85
C PRO A 46 5.45 1.11 -5.57
N ILE A 47 6.16 0.18 -4.91
CA ILE A 47 6.49 -1.13 -5.47
C ILE A 47 5.23 -1.99 -5.62
N VAL A 48 4.40 -2.07 -4.57
CA VAL A 48 3.17 -2.87 -4.63
C VAL A 48 2.10 -2.24 -5.53
N ALA A 49 2.08 -0.91 -5.65
CA ALA A 49 1.20 -0.20 -6.57
C ALA A 49 1.60 -0.49 -8.03
N ALA A 50 2.88 -0.40 -8.38
CA ALA A 50 3.38 -0.79 -9.69
C ALA A 50 3.04 -2.25 -10.03
N ALA A 51 3.22 -3.17 -9.06
CA ALA A 51 2.87 -4.57 -9.25
C ALA A 51 1.35 -4.81 -9.42
N GLN A 52 0.50 -4.00 -8.78
CA GLN A 52 -0.95 -4.06 -8.95
C GLN A 52 -1.39 -3.45 -10.29
N LEU A 53 -0.73 -2.39 -10.75
CA LEU A 53 -1.03 -1.71 -12.02
C LEU A 53 -0.90 -2.65 -13.24
N ILE A 54 0.02 -3.61 -13.19
CA ILE A 54 0.18 -4.65 -14.23
C ILE A 54 -1.11 -5.45 -14.46
N LYS A 55 -2.02 -5.52 -13.49
CA LYS A 55 -3.30 -6.21 -13.62
C LYS A 55 -4.29 -5.50 -14.55
N GLY A 56 -4.00 -4.26 -14.99
CA GLY A 56 -4.72 -3.58 -16.07
C GLY A 56 -6.16 -3.17 -15.73
N ARG A 57 -6.45 -2.93 -14.45
CA ARG A 57 -7.74 -2.40 -14.01
C ARG A 57 -7.76 -0.89 -14.07
N GLU A 58 -8.46 -0.34 -15.05
CA GLU A 58 -8.50 1.10 -15.30
C GLU A 58 -9.11 1.87 -14.12
N GLU A 59 -10.05 1.27 -13.37
CA GLU A 59 -10.63 1.86 -12.16
C GLU A 59 -9.64 2.03 -11.00
N GLU A 60 -8.57 1.24 -10.97
CA GLU A 60 -7.53 1.31 -9.94
C GLU A 60 -6.42 2.32 -10.32
N LYS A 61 -6.34 2.70 -11.59
CA LYS A 61 -5.18 3.38 -12.20
C LYS A 61 -4.81 4.70 -11.55
N ASP A 62 -5.78 5.59 -11.32
CA ASP A 62 -5.50 6.92 -10.77
C ASP A 62 -4.93 6.86 -9.35
N LEU A 63 -5.46 5.96 -8.51
CA LEU A 63 -4.97 5.76 -7.16
C LEU A 63 -3.58 5.11 -7.16
N LEU A 64 -3.37 4.12 -8.03
CA LEU A 64 -2.07 3.44 -8.16
C LEU A 64 -0.98 4.40 -8.65
N MET A 65 -1.27 5.23 -9.66
CA MET A 65 -0.33 6.24 -10.17
C MET A 65 0.07 7.24 -9.08
N ARG A 66 -0.89 7.73 -8.28
CA ARG A 66 -0.59 8.62 -7.15
C ARG A 66 0.45 8.04 -6.20
N TRP A 67 0.44 6.74 -5.94
CA TRP A 67 1.38 6.14 -5.01
C TRP A 67 2.71 5.72 -5.65
N ILE A 68 2.72 5.51 -6.95
CA ILE A 68 3.97 5.34 -7.72
C ILE A 68 4.72 6.68 -7.76
N ASP A 69 4.01 7.79 -7.95
CA ASP A 69 4.58 9.13 -8.08
C ASP A 69 5.04 9.74 -6.74
N VAL A 70 4.69 9.15 -5.60
CA VAL A 70 5.14 9.59 -4.25
C VAL A 70 6.64 9.30 -4.01
N VAL A 71 7.33 8.66 -4.95
CA VAL A 71 8.81 8.64 -4.97
C VAL A 71 9.31 10.03 -5.37
N ASP A 72 9.35 10.91 -4.38
CA ASP A 72 9.90 12.25 -4.47
C ASP A 72 11.36 12.18 -4.98
N TYR A 73 11.57 12.60 -6.22
CA TYR A 73 12.90 12.95 -6.74
C TYR A 73 13.20 14.41 -6.35
N SER A 74 13.42 14.64 -5.05
CA SER A 74 13.97 15.90 -4.52
C SER A 74 15.41 15.72 -4.07
#